data_AF-A0A7Y6CDC8-F1
#
_entry.id   AF-A0A7Y6CDC8-F1
#
_cell.length_a   1.000
_cell.length_b   1.000
_cell.length_c   1.000
_cell.angle_alpha   90.00
_cell.angle_beta   90.00
_cell.angle_gamma   90.00
#
_symmetry.space_group_name_H-M   'P 1'
#
loop_
_entity.id
_entity.type
_entity.pdbx_description
1 polymer ?
#
loop_
_entity_poly.entity_id
_entity_poly.type
_entity_poly.pdbx_seq_one_letter_code
_entity_poly.pdbx_strand_id
1 'polypeptide(L)'
;MAASTASASELIDRNAASVKLSVNAKGEALLTYSAQGKVKHVLAGGAANAIAPTRARKQVEFALDYAGGWGKYHRDYWKTFGSTCGAYDGPALHWLVKACKAPDGTYWAVQKWQRMLPNYGLAPNASSGVWELRLSHWTGEIAELTVNTDWAWHQWDHLYGTFTYDGNPVFGFKSKPSGEPLDTFGRNLYVDTLDSAYGAGWKRENSFLVHNPTGAFCYSVNPHGSRPAGKGTRYRATVIGPGVTPDVYWEGASPGAYDRAADLVANDAISQLGDKLCRAN
;
A
#
# COMPACT_ATOMS: atom_id res chain seq x y z
N MET A 1 2.02 10.63 21.77
CA MET A 1 3.25 10.53 20.94
C MET A 1 2.92 9.66 19.74
N ALA A 2 2.88 10.24 18.54
CA ALA A 2 2.63 9.49 17.31
C ALA A 2 3.91 8.74 16.94
N ALA A 3 3.83 7.41 16.84
CA ALA A 3 4.93 6.59 16.35
C ALA A 3 5.21 6.98 14.89
N SER A 4 6.47 7.28 14.57
CA SER A 4 6.96 7.34 13.20
C SER A 4 6.85 5.94 12.59
N THR A 5 5.73 5.67 11.91
CA THR A 5 5.56 4.49 11.07
C THR A 5 6.54 4.60 9.91
N ALA A 6 7.31 3.54 9.70
CA ALA A 6 8.26 3.45 8.60
C ALA A 6 7.60 3.81 7.25
N SER A 7 8.29 4.64 6.47
CA SER A 7 7.89 5.04 5.13
C SER A 7 8.23 3.96 4.13
N ALA A 8 7.21 3.43 3.47
CA ALA A 8 7.30 2.90 2.12
C ALA A 8 6.04 3.43 1.39
N SER A 9 6.14 3.70 0.08
CA SER A 9 5.44 4.77 -0.66
C SER A 9 5.19 6.04 0.18
N GLU A 10 5.98 7.09 -0.02
CA GLU A 10 6.12 8.14 0.98
C GLU A 10 4.80 8.89 1.25
N LEU A 11 4.36 8.87 2.52
CA LEU A 11 3.21 9.66 2.96
C LEU A 11 3.59 11.14 2.94
N ILE A 12 3.03 11.91 2.02
CA ILE A 12 3.33 13.33 1.91
C ILE A 12 2.45 14.16 2.85
N ASP A 13 1.14 13.90 2.86
CA ASP A 13 0.17 14.61 3.70
C ASP A 13 -1.15 13.86 3.83
N ARG A 14 -2.11 14.47 4.52
CA ARG A 14 -3.46 13.94 4.73
C ARG A 14 -4.52 14.94 4.30
N ASN A 15 -5.63 14.43 3.78
CA ASN A 15 -6.79 15.19 3.33
C ASN A 15 -6.45 16.30 2.32
N ALA A 16 -5.43 16.07 1.50
CA ALA A 16 -5.00 17.01 0.47
C ALA A 16 -6.04 17.14 -0.66
N ALA A 17 -6.17 18.35 -1.19
CA ALA A 17 -6.99 18.70 -2.34
C ALA A 17 -6.19 19.49 -3.37
N SER A 18 -6.79 19.73 -4.55
CA SER A 18 -6.17 20.53 -5.63
C SER A 18 -4.74 20.08 -5.99
N VAL A 19 -4.53 18.77 -6.02
CA VAL A 19 -3.22 18.14 -6.18
C VAL A 19 -2.70 18.34 -7.61
N LYS A 20 -1.47 18.84 -7.73
CA LYS A 20 -0.70 18.97 -8.96
C LYS A 20 0.65 18.30 -8.77
N LEU A 21 1.06 17.54 -9.78
CA LEU A 21 2.37 16.93 -9.88
C LEU A 21 3.12 17.55 -11.06
N SER A 22 4.31 18.07 -10.80
CA SER A 22 5.26 18.51 -11.82
C SER A 22 6.55 17.75 -11.63
N VAL A 23 7.20 17.34 -12.71
CA VAL A 23 8.51 16.64 -12.68
C VAL A 23 9.46 17.37 -13.61
N ASN A 24 10.68 17.65 -13.16
CA ASN A 24 11.68 18.36 -13.98
C ASN A 24 12.69 17.39 -14.60
N ALA A 25 13.54 17.92 -15.49
CA ALA A 25 14.60 17.15 -16.15
C ALA A 25 15.75 16.69 -15.22
N LYS A 26 15.74 17.07 -13.93
CA LYS A 26 16.74 16.63 -12.93
C LYS A 26 16.29 15.39 -12.15
N GLY A 27 15.13 14.82 -12.48
CA GLY A 27 14.55 13.71 -11.71
C GLY A 27 13.99 14.17 -10.36
N GLU A 28 13.51 15.41 -10.26
CA GLU A 28 12.81 15.91 -9.08
C GLU A 28 11.33 16.10 -9.38
N ALA A 29 10.50 15.88 -8.37
CA ALA A 29 9.07 16.17 -8.41
C ALA A 29 8.73 17.35 -7.49
N LEU A 30 7.84 18.23 -7.94
CA LEU A 30 7.18 19.22 -7.11
C LEU A 30 5.70 18.84 -6.97
N LEU A 31 5.32 18.50 -5.75
CA LEU A 31 3.92 18.27 -5.39
C LEU A 31 3.32 19.56 -4.83
N THR A 32 2.31 20.09 -5.49
CA THR A 32 1.55 21.25 -5.02
C THR A 32 0.12 20.84 -4.69
N TYR A 33 -0.35 21.17 -3.50
CA TYR A 33 -1.70 20.80 -3.04
C TYR A 33 -2.17 21.73 -1.93
N SER A 34 -3.46 21.70 -1.62
CA SER A 34 -4.01 22.37 -0.44
C SER A 34 -4.31 21.36 0.67
N ALA A 35 -3.94 21.70 1.90
CA ALA A 35 -4.27 20.92 3.10
C ALA A 35 -4.35 21.87 4.31
N GLN A 36 -5.31 21.64 5.20
CA GLN A 36 -5.50 22.46 6.41
C GLN A 36 -5.60 23.96 6.11
N GLY A 37 -6.29 24.32 5.03
CA GLY A 37 -6.49 25.72 4.61
C GLY A 37 -5.26 26.41 3.99
N LYS A 38 -4.15 25.69 3.76
CA LYS A 38 -2.92 26.25 3.19
C LYS A 38 -2.54 25.53 1.90
N VAL A 39 -2.00 26.28 0.94
CA VAL A 39 -1.29 25.69 -0.20
C VAL A 39 0.12 25.28 0.26
N LYS A 40 0.52 24.08 -0.10
CA LYS A 40 1.83 23.50 0.21
C LYS A 40 2.54 23.15 -1.08
N HIS A 41 3.87 23.27 -1.05
CA HIS A 41 4.77 22.91 -2.12
C HIS A 41 5.85 21.99 -1.54
N VAL A 42 5.87 20.74 -1.98
CA VAL A 42 6.83 19.74 -1.49
C VAL A 42 7.70 19.33 -2.67
N LEU A 43 8.98 19.65 -2.58
CA LEU A 43 9.98 19.15 -3.53
C LEU A 43 10.44 17.77 -3.05
N ALA A 44 10.45 16.80 -3.94
CA ALA A 44 10.86 15.43 -3.68
C ALA A 44 11.90 14.96 -4.73
N GLY A 45 12.80 14.08 -4.32
CA GLY A 45 13.79 13.49 -5.21
C GLY A 45 14.74 12.54 -4.49
N GLY A 46 15.79 12.11 -5.19
CA GLY A 46 16.88 11.32 -4.62
C GLY A 46 16.60 9.83 -4.39
N ALA A 47 15.43 9.34 -4.81
CA ALA A 47 15.03 7.96 -4.64
C ALA A 47 14.17 7.48 -5.81
N ALA A 48 14.37 6.23 -6.21
CA ALA A 48 13.53 5.49 -7.16
C ALA A 48 13.51 4.01 -6.75
N ASN A 49 12.41 3.31 -7.05
CA ASN A 49 12.24 1.88 -6.81
C ASN A 49 12.37 1.48 -5.32
N ALA A 50 12.73 0.22 -5.10
CA ALA A 50 13.00 -0.37 -3.81
C ALA A 50 14.18 -1.33 -3.91
N ILE A 51 14.76 -1.68 -2.77
CA ILE A 51 15.69 -2.81 -2.64
C ILE A 51 15.02 -4.00 -1.96
N ALA A 52 15.50 -5.21 -2.27
CA ALA A 52 15.07 -6.43 -1.62
C ALA A 52 15.28 -6.38 -0.09
N PRO A 53 14.43 -7.04 0.72
CA PRO A 53 14.56 -7.05 2.16
C PRO A 53 15.94 -7.47 2.65
N THR A 54 16.57 -6.62 3.46
CA THR A 54 17.87 -6.89 4.07
C THR A 54 17.99 -6.24 5.44
N ARG A 55 18.76 -6.85 6.35
CA ARG A 55 19.11 -6.25 7.64
C ARG A 55 20.31 -5.30 7.55
N ALA A 56 21.04 -5.30 6.43
CA ALA A 56 22.30 -4.57 6.28
C ALA A 56 22.12 -3.09 5.91
N ARG A 57 20.98 -2.72 5.33
CA ARG A 57 20.72 -1.38 4.79
C ARG A 57 19.27 -0.99 5.05
N LYS A 58 19.01 0.31 5.11
CA LYS A 58 17.64 0.85 5.08
C LYS A 58 17.06 0.73 3.68
N GLN A 59 15.74 0.75 3.62
CA GLN A 59 15.00 0.85 2.36
C GLN A 59 15.18 2.25 1.73
N VAL A 60 14.95 2.34 0.42
CA VAL A 60 14.97 3.59 -0.36
C VAL A 60 13.86 4.54 0.11
N GLU A 61 14.19 5.82 0.32
CA GLU A 61 13.27 6.87 0.80
C GLU A 61 13.54 8.22 0.08
N PHE A 62 12.52 9.05 -0.09
CA PHE A 62 12.71 10.37 -0.72
C PHE A 62 13.42 11.36 0.21
N ALA A 63 14.25 12.21 -0.39
CA ALA A 63 14.58 13.48 0.21
C ALA A 63 13.41 14.47 -0.02
N LEU A 64 12.70 14.84 1.05
CA LEU A 64 11.57 15.75 1.01
C LEU A 64 11.94 17.14 1.54
N ASP A 65 11.58 18.17 0.78
CA ASP A 65 11.67 19.57 1.16
C ASP A 65 10.28 20.21 1.11
N TYR A 66 9.65 20.27 2.29
CA TYR A 66 8.32 20.85 2.52
C TYR A 66 8.28 22.38 2.41
N ALA A 67 9.43 23.05 2.23
CA ALA A 67 9.52 24.48 1.98
C ALA A 67 9.59 24.80 0.47
N GLY A 68 9.25 23.85 -0.40
CA GLY A 68 9.19 24.05 -1.85
C GLY A 68 10.56 24.30 -2.48
N GLY A 69 11.63 23.75 -1.89
CA GLY A 69 12.99 23.85 -2.38
C GLY A 69 13.90 24.82 -1.63
N TRP A 70 13.43 25.50 -0.58
CA TRP A 70 14.29 26.34 0.26
C TRP A 70 15.36 25.51 1.00
N GLY A 71 15.01 24.33 1.49
CA GLY A 71 15.95 23.44 2.19
C GLY A 71 17.09 22.97 1.29
N LYS A 72 16.80 22.65 0.02
CA LYS A 72 17.82 22.19 -0.94
C LYS A 72 18.54 23.32 -1.67
N TYR A 73 17.80 24.34 -2.11
CA TYR A 73 18.30 25.38 -3.02
C TYR A 73 18.44 26.76 -2.38
N HIS A 74 18.08 26.93 -1.10
CA HIS A 74 18.12 28.21 -0.37
C HIS A 74 17.38 29.36 -1.07
N ARG A 75 16.27 29.03 -1.75
CA ARG A 75 15.37 29.97 -2.44
C ARG A 75 13.99 29.35 -2.64
N ASP A 76 12.99 30.18 -3.00
CA ASP A 76 11.64 29.75 -3.37
C ASP A 76 11.61 29.01 -4.72
N TYR A 77 12.27 27.85 -4.80
CA TYR A 77 12.50 27.14 -6.04
C TYR A 77 11.20 26.74 -6.76
N TRP A 78 10.15 26.43 -5.99
CA TRP A 78 8.82 26.10 -6.48
C TRP A 78 8.24 27.15 -7.44
N LYS A 79 8.58 28.45 -7.29
CA LYS A 79 8.12 29.53 -8.19
C LYS A 79 8.67 29.41 -9.60
N THR A 80 9.85 28.80 -9.73
CA THR A 80 10.59 28.66 -10.98
C THR A 80 10.65 27.21 -11.46
N PHE A 81 9.90 26.31 -10.82
CA PHE A 81 9.95 24.89 -11.10
C PHE A 81 9.30 24.58 -12.45
N GLY A 82 10.11 24.24 -13.45
CA GLY A 82 9.63 23.78 -14.75
C GLY A 82 9.14 22.34 -14.70
N SER A 83 8.16 22.00 -15.54
CA SER A 83 7.66 20.64 -15.68
C SER A 83 7.95 20.10 -17.08
N THR A 84 8.49 18.90 -17.13
CA THR A 84 8.73 18.06 -18.31
C THR A 84 7.95 16.75 -18.21
N CYS A 85 6.86 16.78 -17.43
CA CYS A 85 5.97 15.66 -17.12
C CYS A 85 5.20 15.26 -18.39
N GLY A 86 5.56 14.13 -18.98
CA GLY A 86 4.91 13.57 -20.18
C GLY A 86 3.63 12.79 -19.85
N ALA A 87 2.93 12.34 -20.89
CA ALA A 87 1.78 11.44 -20.69
C ALA A 87 2.23 10.16 -19.97
N TYR A 88 1.47 9.75 -18.96
CA TYR A 88 1.71 8.49 -18.27
C TYR A 88 1.33 7.31 -19.18
N ASP A 89 2.28 6.41 -19.40
CA ASP A 89 2.10 5.18 -20.19
C ASP A 89 2.53 3.91 -19.44
N GLY A 90 2.67 4.00 -18.11
CA GLY A 90 3.07 2.89 -17.25
C GLY A 90 1.91 1.98 -16.83
N PRO A 91 2.16 1.04 -15.91
CA PRO A 91 1.15 0.10 -15.41
C PRO A 91 -0.11 0.78 -14.85
N ALA A 92 -1.25 0.09 -14.88
CA ALA A 92 -2.48 0.63 -14.31
C ALA A 92 -2.32 0.85 -12.79
N LEU A 93 -2.72 2.03 -12.31
CA LEU A 93 -2.66 2.39 -10.89
C LEU A 93 -4.05 2.64 -10.33
N HIS A 94 -4.36 1.96 -9.23
CA HIS A 94 -5.53 2.28 -8.42
C HIS A 94 -5.27 3.47 -7.50
N TRP A 95 -6.33 4.09 -6.99
CA TRP A 95 -6.24 5.27 -6.12
C TRP A 95 -5.53 6.47 -6.77
N LEU A 96 -5.38 6.47 -8.09
CA LEU A 96 -4.60 7.44 -8.84
C LEU A 96 -5.21 8.85 -8.76
N VAL A 97 -4.36 9.83 -8.45
CA VAL A 97 -4.70 11.26 -8.50
C VAL A 97 -4.02 11.92 -9.69
N LYS A 98 -2.71 11.71 -9.83
CA LYS A 98 -1.87 12.19 -10.94
C LYS A 98 -0.72 11.23 -11.17
N ALA A 99 -0.29 11.06 -12.41
CA ALA A 99 0.96 10.41 -12.75
C ALA A 99 1.55 11.02 -14.02
N CYS A 100 2.85 10.82 -14.21
CA CYS A 100 3.50 11.08 -15.50
C CYS A 100 4.77 10.26 -15.70
N LYS A 101 5.18 10.23 -16.97
CA LYS A 101 6.48 9.75 -17.40
C LYS A 101 7.47 10.91 -17.40
N ALA A 102 8.61 10.73 -16.75
CA ALA A 102 9.72 11.67 -16.76
C ALA A 102 10.56 11.50 -18.05
N PRO A 103 11.35 12.52 -18.45
CA PRO A 103 12.16 12.45 -19.67
C PRO A 103 13.23 11.35 -19.69
N ASP A 104 13.69 10.92 -18.52
CA ASP A 104 14.63 9.79 -18.33
C ASP A 104 13.93 8.42 -18.42
N GLY A 105 12.62 8.39 -18.68
CA GLY A 105 11.82 7.18 -18.84
C GLY A 105 11.26 6.63 -17.53
N THR A 106 11.54 7.24 -16.38
CA THR A 106 10.94 6.83 -15.11
C THR A 106 9.51 7.33 -14.96
N TYR A 107 8.81 6.84 -13.94
CA TYR A 107 7.43 7.17 -13.65
C TYR A 107 7.28 7.80 -12.28
N TRP A 108 6.46 8.84 -12.20
CA TRP A 108 6.02 9.45 -10.95
C TRP A 108 4.52 9.33 -10.82
N ALA A 109 4.03 9.00 -9.63
CA ALA A 109 2.60 8.93 -9.36
C ALA A 109 2.25 9.42 -7.97
N VAL A 110 1.01 9.91 -7.87
CA VAL A 110 0.37 10.32 -6.64
C VAL A 110 -0.89 9.49 -6.47
N GLN A 111 -0.95 8.76 -5.37
CA GLN A 111 -2.12 7.95 -4.99
C GLN A 111 -2.77 8.50 -3.72
N LYS A 112 -4.07 8.25 -3.56
CA LYS A 112 -4.84 8.71 -2.39
C LYS A 112 -5.87 7.70 -1.91
N TRP A 113 -5.70 7.20 -0.67
CA TRP A 113 -6.61 6.21 -0.07
C TRP A 113 -6.62 6.28 1.48
N GLN A 114 -7.59 5.60 2.10
CA GLN A 114 -7.79 5.60 3.56
C GLN A 114 -7.16 4.37 4.23
N ARG A 115 -5.86 4.46 4.49
CA ARG A 115 -5.12 3.39 5.16
C ARG A 115 -5.52 3.21 6.63
N MET A 116 -5.78 4.30 7.33
CA MET A 116 -5.92 4.32 8.80
C MET A 116 -7.31 3.92 9.32
N LEU A 117 -8.19 3.37 8.48
CA LEU A 117 -9.51 2.92 8.91
C LEU A 117 -9.39 1.86 10.03
N PRO A 118 -10.22 1.95 11.10
CA PRO A 118 -10.25 0.93 12.14
C PRO A 118 -10.64 -0.44 11.59
N ASN A 119 -10.06 -1.51 12.14
CA ASN A 119 -10.37 -2.87 11.75
C ASN A 119 -11.80 -3.30 12.14
N TYR A 120 -12.26 -4.39 11.53
CA TYR A 120 -13.51 -5.09 11.83
C TYR A 120 -14.76 -4.20 11.71
N GLY A 121 -14.79 -3.35 10.68
CA GLY A 121 -15.93 -2.50 10.35
C GLY A 121 -16.22 -1.38 11.36
N LEU A 122 -15.30 -1.08 12.26
CA LEU A 122 -15.48 -0.01 13.24
C LEU A 122 -15.46 1.36 12.55
N ALA A 123 -16.31 2.27 13.04
CA ALA A 123 -16.44 3.60 12.48
C ALA A 123 -15.14 4.41 12.71
N PRO A 124 -14.60 5.08 11.67
CA PRO A 124 -13.45 5.94 11.83
C PRO A 124 -13.81 7.23 12.60
N ASN A 125 -12.86 7.73 13.40
CA ASN A 125 -12.84 9.11 13.85
C ASN A 125 -12.08 10.01 12.86
N ALA A 126 -11.99 11.31 13.15
CA ALA A 126 -11.34 12.30 12.29
C ALA A 126 -9.84 12.01 12.00
N SER A 127 -9.14 11.29 12.89
CA SER A 127 -7.73 10.93 12.71
C SER A 127 -7.54 9.63 11.91
N SER A 128 -8.47 8.69 12.01
CA SER A 128 -8.44 7.40 11.29
C SER A 128 -9.10 7.47 9.92
N GLY A 129 -10.09 8.35 9.74
CA GLY A 129 -10.83 8.55 8.49
C GLY A 129 -10.10 9.42 7.46
N VAL A 130 -8.82 9.72 7.69
CA VAL A 130 -8.02 10.57 6.80
C VAL A 130 -7.71 9.86 5.49
N TRP A 131 -7.69 10.63 4.41
CA TRP A 131 -7.16 10.19 3.13
C TRP A 131 -5.69 10.56 3.04
N GLU A 132 -4.82 9.57 2.91
CA GLU A 132 -3.38 9.76 2.76
C GLU A 132 -3.03 10.14 1.33
N LEU A 133 -2.20 11.16 1.14
CA LEU A 133 -1.60 11.52 -0.15
C LEU A 133 -0.20 10.91 -0.21
N ARG A 134 0.03 10.04 -1.19
CA ARG A 134 1.24 9.20 -1.25
C ARG A 134 1.94 9.41 -2.58
N LEU A 135 3.27 9.54 -2.56
CA LEU A 135 4.11 9.79 -3.73
C LEU A 135 4.98 8.57 -4.03
N SER A 136 5.14 8.30 -5.32
CA SER A 136 5.90 7.17 -5.83
C SER A 136 6.79 7.59 -7.00
N HIS A 137 7.96 6.96 -7.13
CA HIS A 137 8.90 7.11 -8.24
C HIS A 137 9.54 5.77 -8.56
N TRP A 138 9.36 5.27 -9.78
CA TRP A 138 9.84 3.94 -10.17
C TRP A 138 10.16 3.84 -11.65
N THR A 139 10.73 2.69 -12.03
CA THR A 139 10.98 2.28 -13.41
C THR A 139 10.43 0.88 -13.62
N GLY A 140 9.87 0.61 -14.81
CA GLY A 140 9.38 -0.72 -15.16
C GLY A 140 8.11 -1.10 -14.39
N GLU A 141 8.04 -2.38 -14.01
CA GLU A 141 6.88 -2.96 -13.33
C GLU A 141 6.73 -2.52 -11.87
N ILE A 142 5.50 -2.56 -11.37
CA ILE A 142 5.19 -2.33 -9.96
C ILE A 142 5.28 -3.63 -9.17
N ALA A 143 5.19 -3.54 -7.84
CA ALA A 143 5.12 -4.73 -6.99
C ALA A 143 3.86 -5.56 -7.30
N GLU A 144 3.98 -6.87 -7.21
CA GLU A 144 2.92 -7.82 -7.53
C GLU A 144 2.29 -8.34 -6.24
N LEU A 145 0.98 -8.11 -6.10
CA LEU A 145 0.15 -8.69 -5.06
C LEU A 145 -0.75 -9.76 -5.69
N THR A 146 -0.43 -11.02 -5.43
CA THR A 146 -1.32 -12.14 -5.77
C THR A 146 -2.23 -12.41 -4.58
N VAL A 147 -3.54 -12.52 -4.80
CA VAL A 147 -4.49 -12.93 -3.77
C VAL A 147 -5.45 -13.94 -4.37
N ASN A 148 -5.64 -15.05 -3.66
CA ASN A 148 -6.61 -16.09 -3.93
C ASN A 148 -7.58 -16.19 -2.76
N THR A 149 -8.75 -16.79 -3.01
CA THR A 149 -9.78 -17.03 -2.01
C THR A 149 -10.18 -18.49 -1.93
N ASP A 150 -10.44 -18.96 -0.71
CA ASP A 150 -10.83 -20.34 -0.37
C ASP A 150 -11.50 -20.37 1.03
N TRP A 151 -11.49 -21.51 1.73
CA TRP A 151 -12.13 -21.64 3.04
C TRP A 151 -11.16 -22.14 4.10
N ALA A 152 -10.99 -21.39 5.20
CA ALA A 152 -10.30 -21.89 6.38
C ALA A 152 -11.26 -22.75 7.23
N TRP A 153 -10.77 -23.91 7.67
CA TRP A 153 -11.51 -24.93 8.44
C TRP A 153 -12.85 -25.31 7.79
N HIS A 154 -12.90 -25.32 6.45
CA HIS A 154 -14.11 -25.58 5.65
C HIS A 154 -15.30 -24.63 5.94
N GLN A 155 -15.07 -23.51 6.64
CA GLN A 155 -16.15 -22.69 7.19
C GLN A 155 -16.00 -21.21 6.87
N TRP A 156 -14.82 -20.64 7.06
CA TRP A 156 -14.60 -19.20 6.97
C TRP A 156 -13.96 -18.85 5.65
N ASP A 157 -14.42 -17.79 4.99
CA ASP A 157 -13.71 -17.27 3.82
C ASP A 157 -12.25 -17.00 4.20
N HIS A 158 -11.32 -17.39 3.34
CA HIS A 158 -9.89 -17.27 3.57
C HIS A 158 -9.25 -16.61 2.35
N LEU A 159 -8.27 -15.74 2.62
CA LEU A 159 -7.49 -15.03 1.63
C LEU A 159 -6.04 -15.42 1.81
N TYR A 160 -5.38 -15.84 0.73
CA TYR A 160 -3.96 -16.16 0.76
C TYR A 160 -3.25 -15.70 -0.50
N GLY A 161 -1.93 -15.61 -0.42
CA GLY A 161 -1.10 -15.29 -1.57
C GLY A 161 0.26 -14.76 -1.18
N THR A 162 0.86 -13.98 -2.06
CA THR A 162 2.20 -13.44 -1.93
C THR A 162 2.26 -11.97 -2.33
N PHE A 163 3.24 -11.26 -1.77
CA PHE A 163 3.62 -9.92 -2.20
C PHE A 163 5.09 -9.89 -2.59
N THR A 164 5.37 -9.57 -3.85
CA THR A 164 6.72 -9.58 -4.41
C THR A 164 7.03 -8.29 -5.16
N TYR A 165 8.32 -7.99 -5.33
CA TYR A 165 8.80 -6.91 -6.18
C TYR A 165 10.12 -7.33 -6.80
N ASP A 166 10.24 -7.19 -8.12
CA ASP A 166 11.43 -7.59 -8.89
C ASP A 166 11.83 -9.05 -8.59
N GLY A 167 10.84 -9.95 -8.59
CA GLY A 167 11.00 -11.38 -8.29
C GLY A 167 11.38 -11.72 -6.84
N ASN A 168 11.50 -10.73 -5.95
CA ASN A 168 11.87 -10.93 -4.56
C ASN A 168 10.67 -10.81 -3.63
N PRO A 169 10.56 -11.65 -2.58
CA PRO A 169 9.51 -11.51 -1.59
C PRO A 169 9.67 -10.21 -0.79
N VAL A 170 8.55 -9.58 -0.48
CA VAL A 170 8.51 -8.30 0.24
C VAL A 170 8.08 -8.57 1.69
N PHE A 171 9.00 -8.44 2.66
CA PHE A 171 8.71 -8.72 4.08
C PHE A 171 9.57 -7.89 5.05
N GLY A 172 9.13 -7.79 6.31
CA GLY A 172 9.76 -6.98 7.36
C GLY A 172 10.54 -7.85 8.35
N PHE A 173 11.32 -7.21 9.23
CA PHE A 173 12.13 -7.90 10.23
C PHE A 173 11.68 -7.64 11.67
N LYS A 174 10.88 -6.59 11.90
CA LYS A 174 10.45 -6.18 13.22
C LYS A 174 9.08 -5.51 13.18
N SER A 175 8.23 -5.84 14.15
CA SER A 175 6.92 -5.24 14.34
C SER A 175 6.58 -5.10 15.82
N LYS A 176 5.58 -4.29 16.13
CA LYS A 176 4.92 -4.30 17.44
C LYS A 176 4.11 -5.59 17.60
N PRO A 177 3.75 -5.97 18.85
CA PRO A 177 2.79 -7.05 19.09
C PRO A 177 1.42 -6.81 18.43
N SER A 178 1.04 -5.53 18.25
CA SER A 178 -0.18 -5.10 17.55
C SER A 178 -0.07 -5.13 16.01
N GLY A 179 1.07 -5.55 15.45
CA GLY A 179 1.23 -5.79 14.02
C GLY A 179 1.78 -4.62 13.19
N GLU A 180 2.04 -3.45 13.80
CA GLU A 180 2.64 -2.33 13.07
C GLU A 180 4.13 -2.56 12.83
N PRO A 181 4.62 -2.32 11.60
CA PRO A 181 6.04 -2.47 11.28
C PRO A 181 6.89 -1.44 12.03
N LEU A 182 8.09 -1.87 12.45
CA LEU A 182 9.09 -1.08 13.18
C LEU A 182 10.40 -0.92 12.40
N ASP A 183 10.42 -1.32 11.14
CA ASP A 183 11.57 -1.22 10.23
C ASP A 183 11.14 -0.67 8.88
N THR A 184 12.12 -0.23 8.07
CA THR A 184 11.89 0.44 6.78
C THR A 184 11.44 -0.49 5.66
N PHE A 185 11.38 -1.79 5.92
CA PHE A 185 10.81 -2.74 4.98
C PHE A 185 9.34 -2.94 5.34
N GLY A 186 9.04 -3.47 6.54
CA GLY A 186 7.71 -3.88 6.99
C GLY A 186 6.53 -3.04 6.49
N ARG A 187 5.49 -3.69 5.97
CA ARG A 187 4.23 -3.06 5.56
C ARG A 187 3.06 -3.99 5.79
N ASN A 188 1.91 -3.40 6.13
CA ASN A 188 0.67 -4.15 6.27
C ASN A 188 -0.05 -4.28 4.92
N LEU A 189 -0.66 -5.43 4.69
CA LEU A 189 -1.73 -5.63 3.73
C LEU A 189 -3.04 -5.20 4.39
N TYR A 190 -3.82 -4.35 3.73
CA TYR A 190 -5.09 -3.84 4.23
C TYR A 190 -6.23 -4.46 3.43
N VAL A 191 -7.06 -5.26 4.09
CA VAL A 191 -8.19 -5.95 3.45
C VAL A 191 -9.47 -5.20 3.80
N ASP A 192 -10.24 -4.85 2.78
CA ASP A 192 -11.62 -4.39 2.94
C ASP A 192 -12.60 -5.44 2.37
N THR A 193 -13.78 -5.51 2.97
CA THR A 193 -14.88 -6.42 2.62
C THR A 193 -16.09 -5.60 2.17
N LEU A 194 -16.78 -6.04 1.11
CA LEU A 194 -17.94 -5.38 0.53
C LEU A 194 -19.24 -6.02 1.02
N ASP A 195 -20.18 -5.20 1.50
CA ASP A 195 -21.55 -5.61 1.86
C ASP A 195 -21.58 -6.83 2.80
N SER A 196 -20.86 -6.72 3.93
CA SER A 196 -20.74 -7.78 4.93
C SER A 196 -21.61 -7.52 6.16
N ALA A 197 -21.46 -8.36 7.19
CA ALA A 197 -22.04 -8.14 8.52
C ALA A 197 -21.61 -6.80 9.18
N TYR A 198 -20.61 -6.12 8.64
CA TYR A 198 -20.20 -4.78 9.06
C TYR A 198 -21.08 -3.66 8.48
N GLY A 199 -21.99 -3.98 7.56
CA GLY A 199 -22.90 -3.07 6.89
C GLY A 199 -22.56 -2.85 5.42
N ALA A 200 -23.41 -2.06 4.75
CA ALA A 200 -23.31 -1.81 3.31
C ALA A 200 -22.04 -1.02 2.92
N GLY A 201 -21.58 -1.27 1.69
CA GLY A 201 -20.37 -0.70 1.09
C GLY A 201 -19.09 -1.35 1.59
N TRP A 202 -17.96 -0.79 1.16
CA TRP A 202 -16.64 -1.25 1.60
C TRP A 202 -16.37 -0.91 3.06
N LYS A 203 -15.99 -1.91 3.84
CA LYS A 203 -15.58 -1.80 5.25
C LYS A 203 -14.21 -2.43 5.45
N ARG A 204 -13.37 -1.84 6.30
CA ARG A 204 -12.09 -2.44 6.69
C ARG A 204 -12.35 -3.75 7.45
N GLU A 205 -11.87 -4.85 6.90
CA GLU A 205 -11.81 -6.14 7.59
C GLU A 205 -10.66 -6.11 8.57
N ASN A 206 -9.43 -6.03 8.06
CA ASN A 206 -8.25 -6.06 8.91
C ASN A 206 -7.02 -5.49 8.20
N SER A 207 -5.93 -5.37 8.96
CA SER A 207 -4.60 -5.13 8.43
C SER A 207 -3.57 -5.98 9.14
N PHE A 208 -2.69 -6.62 8.38
CA PHE A 208 -1.74 -7.60 8.90
C PHE A 208 -0.46 -7.60 8.06
N LEU A 209 0.62 -8.15 8.60
CA LEU A 209 1.91 -8.22 7.92
C LEU A 209 1.94 -9.42 6.97
N VAL A 210 2.59 -9.23 5.84
CA VAL A 210 3.12 -10.35 5.03
C VAL A 210 4.27 -11.03 5.78
N HIS A 211 4.39 -12.33 5.62
CA HIS A 211 5.27 -13.21 6.38
C HIS A 211 6.73 -13.13 5.91
N ASN A 212 7.64 -13.25 6.87
CA ASN A 212 9.07 -13.36 6.63
C ASN A 212 9.48 -14.84 6.66
N PRO A 213 10.25 -15.36 5.69
CA PRO A 213 10.91 -14.64 4.58
C PRO A 213 10.18 -14.75 3.22
N THR A 214 8.99 -15.34 3.20
CA THR A 214 8.31 -15.77 1.96
C THR A 214 7.59 -14.64 1.24
N GLY A 215 7.26 -13.54 1.95
CA GLY A 215 6.33 -12.54 1.43
C GLY A 215 4.89 -13.06 1.31
N ALA A 216 4.61 -14.28 1.81
CA ALA A 216 3.30 -14.87 1.79
C ALA A 216 2.38 -14.24 2.83
N PHE A 217 1.08 -14.43 2.69
CA PHE A 217 0.10 -14.15 3.74
C PHE A 217 -1.05 -15.14 3.65
N CYS A 218 -1.70 -15.36 4.79
CA CYS A 218 -2.92 -16.15 4.91
C CYS A 218 -3.80 -15.50 5.97
N TYR A 219 -5.06 -15.28 5.66
CA TYR A 219 -5.99 -14.56 6.52
C TYR A 219 -7.39 -15.16 6.44
N SER A 220 -7.91 -15.60 7.59
CA SER A 220 -9.27 -16.11 7.71
C SER A 220 -10.22 -14.99 8.15
N VAL A 221 -11.33 -14.84 7.44
CA VAL A 221 -12.42 -13.91 7.73
C VAL A 221 -13.37 -14.55 8.75
N ASN A 222 -12.86 -14.82 9.95
CA ASN A 222 -13.62 -15.39 11.06
C ASN A 222 -13.99 -14.31 12.11
N PRO A 223 -14.88 -14.60 13.08
CA PRO A 223 -15.20 -13.64 14.13
C PRO A 223 -13.98 -13.26 14.97
N HIS A 224 -13.89 -12.00 15.37
CA HIS A 224 -12.80 -11.46 16.19
C HIS A 224 -13.35 -10.87 17.49
N GLY A 225 -13.18 -11.59 18.59
CA GLY A 225 -13.80 -11.24 19.88
C GLY A 225 -15.32 -11.20 19.74
N SER A 226 -15.94 -10.06 20.05
CA SER A 226 -17.38 -9.85 19.90
C SER A 226 -17.80 -9.37 18.50
N ARG A 227 -16.86 -9.15 17.57
CA ARG A 227 -17.16 -8.71 16.21
C ARG A 227 -17.51 -9.92 15.32
N PRO A 228 -18.56 -9.85 14.49
CA PRO A 228 -18.89 -10.93 13.58
C PRO A 228 -17.80 -11.10 12.51
N ALA A 229 -17.80 -12.25 11.84
CA ALA A 229 -17.01 -12.44 10.63
C ALA A 229 -17.41 -11.40 9.57
N GLY A 230 -16.44 -10.72 8.97
CA GLY A 230 -16.67 -9.76 7.90
C GLY A 230 -16.86 -10.41 6.53
N LYS A 231 -17.48 -11.59 6.45
CA LYS A 231 -17.78 -12.26 5.18
C LYS A 231 -18.64 -11.34 4.30
N GLY A 232 -18.08 -10.92 3.17
CA GLY A 232 -18.73 -10.03 2.21
C GLY A 232 -18.96 -10.70 0.87
N THR A 233 -19.48 -9.95 -0.09
CA THR A 233 -19.67 -10.42 -1.47
C THR A 233 -18.36 -10.36 -2.27
N ARG A 234 -17.47 -9.42 -1.91
CA ARG A 234 -16.17 -9.19 -2.54
C ARG A 234 -15.16 -8.73 -1.51
N TYR A 235 -13.89 -8.91 -1.85
CA TYR A 235 -12.75 -8.42 -1.10
C TYR A 235 -11.90 -7.52 -1.98
N ARG A 236 -11.28 -6.53 -1.36
CA ARG A 236 -10.17 -5.79 -1.95
C ARG A 236 -9.03 -5.72 -0.97
N ALA A 237 -7.82 -5.70 -1.50
CA ALA A 237 -6.62 -5.57 -0.71
C ALA A 237 -5.80 -4.41 -1.26
N THR A 238 -5.29 -3.57 -0.37
CA THR A 238 -4.32 -2.51 -0.72
C THR A 238 -3.09 -2.67 0.15
N VAL A 239 -1.92 -2.65 -0.48
CA VAL A 239 -0.64 -2.72 0.21
C VAL A 239 0.23 -1.57 -0.26
N ILE A 240 0.97 -1.02 0.70
CA ILE A 240 1.96 -0.01 0.43
C ILE A 240 3.10 -0.62 -0.40
N GLY A 241 3.45 0.03 -1.51
CA GLY A 241 4.58 -0.37 -2.35
C GLY A 241 5.90 -0.35 -1.56
N PRO A 242 6.83 -1.31 -1.77
CA PRO A 242 8.15 -1.26 -1.14
C PRO A 242 8.94 -0.02 -1.59
N GLY A 243 9.80 0.52 -0.72
CA GLY A 243 10.59 1.71 -1.03
C GLY A 243 9.72 2.88 -1.46
N VAL A 244 10.03 3.46 -2.63
CA VAL A 244 9.24 4.55 -3.22
C VAL A 244 8.40 4.08 -4.41
N THR A 245 8.08 2.78 -4.50
CA THR A 245 7.21 2.24 -5.56
C THR A 245 5.71 2.50 -5.27
N PRO A 246 4.82 2.42 -6.28
CA PRO A 246 3.37 2.62 -6.12
C PRO A 246 2.70 1.70 -5.10
N ASP A 247 1.63 2.21 -4.48
CA ASP A 247 0.69 1.37 -3.74
C ASP A 247 0.02 0.39 -4.70
N VAL A 248 -0.14 -0.86 -4.28
CA VAL A 248 -0.68 -1.95 -5.07
C VAL A 248 -2.09 -2.29 -4.61
N TYR A 249 -2.95 -2.64 -5.56
CA TYR A 249 -4.35 -2.95 -5.35
C TYR A 249 -4.71 -4.30 -5.95
N TRP A 250 -5.55 -5.04 -5.23
CA TRP A 250 -6.21 -6.23 -5.73
C TRP A 250 -7.70 -6.19 -5.35
N GLU A 251 -8.56 -6.78 -6.18
CA GLU A 251 -9.97 -6.99 -5.88
C GLU A 251 -10.46 -8.31 -6.48
N GLY A 252 -11.26 -9.06 -5.71
CA GLY A 252 -11.80 -10.35 -6.11
C GLY A 252 -13.13 -10.68 -5.44
N ALA A 253 -13.79 -11.72 -5.92
CA ALA A 253 -15.03 -12.21 -5.34
C ALA A 253 -14.77 -13.00 -4.04
N SER A 254 -15.78 -13.04 -3.15
CA SER A 254 -15.82 -14.07 -2.10
C SER A 254 -15.84 -15.46 -2.73
N PRO A 255 -15.23 -16.47 -2.10
CA PRO A 255 -15.22 -17.85 -2.59
C PRO A 255 -16.64 -18.46 -2.60
N GLY A 256 -17.59 -17.89 -1.83
CA GLY A 256 -18.98 -18.31 -1.82
C GLY A 256 -19.27 -19.44 -0.83
N ALA A 257 -20.15 -20.37 -1.22
CA ALA A 257 -20.47 -21.56 -0.44
C ALA A 257 -19.33 -22.59 -0.56
N TYR A 258 -19.04 -23.31 0.53
CA TYR A 258 -17.94 -24.27 0.57
C TYR A 258 -18.02 -25.28 -0.58
N ASP A 259 -16.90 -25.40 -1.31
CA ASP A 259 -16.69 -26.39 -2.35
C ASP A 259 -15.42 -27.19 -2.04
N ARG A 260 -15.60 -28.48 -1.75
CA ARG A 260 -14.49 -29.37 -1.39
C ARG A 260 -13.47 -29.56 -2.50
N ALA A 261 -13.90 -29.59 -3.77
CA ALA A 261 -12.98 -29.81 -4.87
C ALA A 261 -12.09 -28.58 -5.09
N ALA A 262 -12.68 -27.39 -5.02
CA ALA A 262 -11.92 -26.13 -5.08
C ALA A 262 -10.99 -25.96 -3.86
N ASP A 263 -11.45 -26.36 -2.67
CA ASP A 263 -10.67 -26.32 -1.43
C ASP A 263 -9.40 -27.19 -1.51
N LEU A 264 -9.49 -28.39 -2.10
CA LEU A 264 -8.31 -29.24 -2.30
C LEU A 264 -7.26 -28.60 -3.24
N VAL A 265 -7.70 -27.91 -4.30
CA VAL A 265 -6.79 -27.17 -5.19
C VAL A 265 -6.13 -26.00 -4.45
N ALA A 266 -6.89 -25.29 -3.62
CA ALA A 266 -6.36 -24.21 -2.79
C ALA A 266 -5.36 -24.72 -1.74
N ASN A 267 -5.64 -25.85 -1.10
CA ASN A 267 -4.74 -26.49 -0.14
C ASN A 267 -3.37 -26.87 -0.74
N ASP A 268 -3.37 -27.38 -1.98
CA ASP A 268 -2.14 -27.64 -2.73
C ASP A 268 -1.38 -26.33 -3.01
N ALA A 269 -2.07 -25.28 -3.46
CA ALA A 269 -1.47 -23.97 -3.73
C ALA A 269 -0.90 -23.31 -2.45
N ILE A 270 -1.61 -23.39 -1.32
CA ILE A 270 -1.15 -22.90 -0.02
C ILE A 270 0.12 -23.64 0.41
N SER A 271 0.15 -24.96 0.25
CA SER A 271 1.33 -25.78 0.57
C SER A 271 2.55 -25.38 -0.27
N GLN A 272 2.34 -25.00 -1.53
CA GLN A 272 3.39 -24.54 -2.44
C GLN A 272 3.97 -23.16 -2.09
N LEU A 273 3.28 -22.35 -1.27
CA LEU A 273 3.84 -21.08 -0.76
C LEU A 273 5.10 -21.31 0.08
N GLY A 274 5.29 -22.52 0.64
CA GLY A 274 6.44 -22.85 1.48
C GLY A 274 6.50 -22.06 2.79
N ASP A 275 5.38 -21.44 3.19
CA ASP A 275 5.28 -20.61 4.39
C ASP A 275 4.79 -21.41 5.59
N LYS A 276 5.43 -21.25 6.74
CA LYS A 276 5.13 -22.07 7.94
C LYS A 276 3.88 -21.63 8.70
N LEU A 277 3.43 -20.40 8.46
CA LEU A 277 2.27 -19.79 9.13
C LEU A 277 0.99 -19.96 8.29
N CYS A 278 1.13 -20.05 6.98
CA CYS A 278 0.09 -20.52 6.08
C CYS A 278 -0.05 -22.04 6.14
N ARG A 279 -1.21 -22.55 6.57
CA ARG A 279 -1.49 -23.98 6.59
C ARG A 279 -2.78 -24.27 5.85
N ALA A 280 -2.73 -25.23 4.95
CA ALA A 280 -3.91 -25.85 4.36
C ALA A 280 -4.77 -26.52 5.44
N ASN A 281 -6.05 -26.79 5.10
CA ASN A 281 -6.99 -27.51 5.96
C ASN A 281 -6.54 -28.94 6.29
#